data_AF-A0AA37RRL9-F1
#
_entry.id   AF-A0AA37RRL9-F1
#
_cell.length_a   1.000
_cell.length_b   1.000
_cell.length_c   1.000
_cell.angle_alpha   90.00
_cell.angle_beta   90.00
_cell.angle_gamma   90.00
#
_symmetry.space_group_name_H-M   'P 1'
#
loop_
_entity.id
_entity.type
_entity.pdbx_description
1 polymer ?
#
loop_
_entity_poly.entity_id
_entity_poly.type
_entity_poly.pdbx_seq_one_letter_code
_entity_poly.pdbx_strand_id
1 'polypeptide(L)'
;MGIFKKAKDAAGMVHVKGAGLVDPAILGGPSTRSVASDDPIWAPINGISLEDYAGLARDAQAKGITDMPGMVRLGAERGWDPADTQAALDGWVVRMGQSMAVGQRFRKLLGY
;
A
#
# COMPACT_ATOMS: atom_id res chain seq x y z
N MET A 1 -32.32 -15.15 37.92
CA MET A 1 -32.20 -13.88 38.67
C MET A 1 -30.94 -13.14 38.18
N GLY A 2 -31.08 -12.18 37.26
CA GLY A 2 -30.12 -11.09 36.90
C GLY A 2 -28.67 -11.47 36.50
N ILE A 3 -27.80 -10.62 35.94
CA ILE A 3 -27.83 -9.23 35.46
C ILE A 3 -26.42 -8.95 34.85
N PHE A 4 -26.36 -8.53 33.57
CA PHE A 4 -25.36 -7.66 32.89
C PHE A 4 -23.83 -7.81 33.13
N LYS A 5 -23.02 -7.90 32.04
CA LYS A 5 -22.13 -6.80 31.54
C LYS A 5 -21.03 -7.25 30.53
N LYS A 6 -21.26 -6.92 29.25
CA LYS A 6 -20.35 -6.43 28.17
C LYS A 6 -18.82 -6.42 28.39
N ALA A 7 -18.09 -7.14 27.51
CA ALA A 7 -16.79 -6.78 26.91
C ALA A 7 -16.60 -7.68 25.66
N LYS A 8 -16.94 -7.25 24.44
CA LYS A 8 -16.19 -6.41 23.49
C LYS A 8 -14.76 -6.90 23.23
N ASP A 9 -14.55 -7.32 21.98
CA ASP A 9 -13.30 -7.40 21.20
C ASP A 9 -12.02 -7.89 21.88
N ALA A 10 -11.55 -9.04 21.40
CA ALA A 10 -10.17 -9.18 20.91
C ALA A 10 -10.08 -10.45 20.06
N ALA A 11 -10.41 -10.29 18.78
CA ALA A 11 -10.11 -11.29 17.78
C ALA A 11 -8.59 -11.52 17.70
N GLY A 12 -8.19 -12.80 17.80
CA GLY A 12 -7.05 -13.38 17.10
C GLY A 12 -5.67 -12.76 17.34
N MET A 13 -5.03 -13.08 18.47
CA MET A 13 -3.57 -13.11 18.54
C MET A 13 -3.10 -14.56 18.65
N VAL A 14 -2.76 -15.16 17.50
CA VAL A 14 -2.05 -16.44 17.47
C VAL A 14 -0.59 -16.16 17.82
N HIS A 15 -0.26 -16.21 19.11
CA HIS A 15 1.12 -16.25 19.58
C HIS A 15 1.64 -17.69 19.43
N VAL A 16 2.37 -17.97 18.35
CA VAL A 16 3.17 -19.21 18.26
C VAL A 16 4.46 -19.01 19.04
N LYS A 17 4.51 -19.64 20.20
CA LYS A 17 5.63 -19.65 21.14
C LYS A 17 6.75 -20.53 20.55
N GLY A 18 7.78 -19.93 19.94
CA GLY A 18 9.03 -20.64 19.64
C GLY A 18 9.67 -20.49 18.25
N ALA A 19 9.10 -19.70 17.34
CA ALA A 19 9.79 -19.29 16.11
C ALA A 19 9.89 -17.76 16.15
N GLY A 20 11.11 -17.22 16.19
CA GLY A 20 11.30 -15.77 15.98
C GLY A 20 10.56 -15.37 14.71
N LEU A 21 9.91 -14.20 14.71
CA LEU A 21 9.20 -13.63 13.57
C LEU A 21 10.07 -13.75 12.32
N VAL A 22 9.90 -14.83 11.55
CA VAL A 22 10.68 -15.07 10.33
C VAL A 22 10.10 -14.08 9.35
N ASP A 23 10.83 -12.98 9.15
CA ASP A 23 10.44 -12.00 8.17
C ASP A 23 10.33 -12.70 6.80
N PRO A 24 9.19 -12.61 6.11
CA PRO A 24 8.99 -13.32 4.85
C PRO A 24 10.03 -12.97 3.79
N ALA A 25 10.74 -11.84 3.92
CA ALA A 25 11.84 -11.48 3.02
C ALA A 25 13.00 -12.47 3.05
N ILE A 26 13.16 -13.25 4.13
CA ILE A 26 14.15 -14.34 4.20
C ILE A 26 13.76 -15.51 3.26
N LEU A 27 12.49 -15.64 2.91
CA LEU A 27 11.95 -16.68 2.02
C LEU A 27 11.42 -16.10 0.70
N GLY A 28 11.74 -14.84 0.37
CA GLY A 28 11.32 -14.18 -0.88
C GLY A 28 9.92 -13.55 -0.86
N GLY A 29 9.29 -13.42 0.30
CA GLY A 29 8.04 -12.68 0.50
C GLY A 29 8.25 -11.21 0.89
N PRO A 30 7.20 -10.38 0.87
CA PRO A 30 7.29 -8.98 1.28
C PRO A 30 7.69 -8.86 2.75
N SER A 31 8.56 -7.91 3.07
CA SER A 31 9.01 -7.65 4.44
C SER A 31 7.82 -7.27 5.32
N THR A 32 7.76 -7.85 6.53
CA THR A 32 6.79 -7.50 7.58
C THR A 32 7.33 -6.48 8.57
N ARG A 33 8.61 -6.09 8.42
CA ARG A 33 9.23 -5.03 9.20
C ARG A 33 8.42 -3.75 9.14
N SER A 34 8.23 -3.14 10.32
CA SER A 34 7.66 -1.81 10.43
C SER A 34 8.57 -0.81 9.72
N VAL A 35 7.99 -0.03 8.82
CA VAL A 35 8.70 1.01 8.08
C VAL A 35 8.54 2.33 8.84
N ALA A 36 9.66 3.01 9.12
CA ALA A 36 9.64 4.32 9.77
C ALA A 36 8.93 5.37 8.88
N SER A 37 8.32 6.39 9.46
CA SER A 37 7.60 7.41 8.68
C SER A 37 8.51 8.27 7.79
N ASP A 38 9.79 8.38 8.13
CA ASP A 38 10.83 9.11 7.38
C ASP A 38 11.61 8.21 6.39
N ASP A 39 11.20 6.94 6.27
CA ASP A 39 11.92 5.98 5.44
C ASP A 39 11.86 6.38 3.94
N PRO A 40 12.99 6.28 3.20
CA PRO A 40 13.04 6.62 1.78
C PRO A 40 12.08 5.79 0.92
N ILE A 41 11.56 4.67 1.41
CA ILE A 41 10.48 3.93 0.74
C ILE A 41 9.19 4.75 0.59
N TRP A 42 9.01 5.81 1.38
CA TRP A 42 7.90 6.77 1.25
C TRP A 42 8.22 7.94 0.32
N ALA A 43 9.47 8.10 -0.12
CA ALA A 43 9.85 9.22 -0.97
C ALA A 43 9.09 9.17 -2.31
N PRO A 44 8.63 10.31 -2.84
CA PRO A 44 7.95 10.35 -4.13
C PRO A 44 8.85 9.80 -5.25
N ILE A 45 8.25 9.11 -6.22
CA ILE A 45 8.96 8.58 -7.39
C ILE A 45 8.63 9.51 -8.55
N ASN A 46 9.65 10.16 -9.12
CA ASN A 46 9.48 11.19 -10.16
C ASN A 46 8.44 12.27 -9.79
N GLY A 47 8.43 12.69 -8.52
CA GLY A 47 7.47 13.68 -8.01
C GLY A 47 6.07 13.15 -7.70
N ILE A 48 5.79 11.85 -7.93
CA ILE A 48 4.50 11.22 -7.62
C ILE A 48 4.58 10.53 -6.26
N SER A 49 3.88 11.11 -5.29
CA SER A 49 3.76 10.58 -3.93
C SER A 49 2.84 9.35 -3.87
N LEU A 50 2.90 8.60 -2.78
CA LEU A 50 1.97 7.48 -2.56
C LEU A 50 0.50 7.93 -2.55
N GLU A 51 0.25 9.14 -2.04
CA GLU A 51 -1.08 9.76 -1.98
C GLU A 51 -1.59 10.14 -3.38
N ASP A 52 -0.73 10.70 -4.22
CA ASP A 52 -1.01 11.00 -5.63
C ASP A 52 -1.29 9.73 -6.42
N TYR A 53 -0.48 8.70 -6.22
CA TYR A 53 -0.69 7.39 -6.84
C TYR A 53 -2.02 6.76 -6.38
N ALA A 54 -2.36 6.82 -5.09
CA ALA A 54 -3.65 6.35 -4.59
C ALA A 54 -4.84 7.18 -5.09
N GLY A 55 -4.67 8.48 -5.28
CA GLY A 55 -5.64 9.35 -5.95
C GLY A 55 -5.85 8.91 -7.40
N LEU A 56 -4.77 8.74 -8.16
CA LEU A 56 -4.81 8.25 -9.53
C LEU A 56 -5.50 6.89 -9.64
N ALA A 57 -5.19 5.95 -8.76
CA ALA A 57 -5.81 4.62 -8.73
C ALA A 57 -7.32 4.69 -8.44
N ARG A 58 -7.75 5.59 -7.54
CA ARG A 58 -9.19 5.82 -7.27
C ARG A 58 -9.90 6.39 -8.49
N ASP A 59 -9.33 7.40 -9.13
CA ASP A 59 -9.90 8.00 -10.33
C ASP A 59 -9.93 7.02 -11.51
N ALA A 60 -8.88 6.19 -11.64
CA ALA A 60 -8.85 5.11 -12.62
C ALA A 60 -9.96 4.08 -12.35
N GLN A 61 -10.13 3.63 -11.10
CA GLN A 61 -11.21 2.71 -10.72
C GLN A 61 -12.60 3.32 -10.99
N ALA A 62 -12.81 4.60 -10.67
CA ALA A 62 -14.07 5.30 -10.94
C ALA A 62 -14.38 5.41 -12.43
N LYS A 63 -13.34 5.46 -13.29
CA LYS A 63 -13.45 5.49 -14.75
C LYS A 63 -13.44 4.10 -15.40
N GLY A 64 -13.32 3.01 -14.63
CA GLY A 64 -13.19 1.65 -15.14
C GLY A 64 -11.85 1.36 -15.82
N ILE A 65 -10.83 2.19 -15.57
CA ILE A 65 -9.47 2.03 -16.08
C ILE A 65 -8.71 1.11 -15.12
N THR A 66 -8.27 -0.04 -15.63
CA THR A 66 -7.52 -1.04 -14.85
C THR A 66 -6.17 -1.40 -15.47
N ASP A 67 -5.83 -0.76 -16.59
CA ASP A 67 -4.60 -0.99 -17.34
C ASP A 67 -3.58 0.13 -17.13
N MET A 68 -2.30 -0.23 -17.22
CA MET A 68 -1.18 0.70 -17.06
C MET A 68 -1.23 1.88 -18.04
N PRO A 69 -1.47 1.68 -19.36
CA PRO A 69 -1.57 2.79 -20.32
C PRO A 69 -2.68 3.79 -19.98
N GLY A 70 -3.84 3.30 -19.54
CA GLY A 70 -4.95 4.14 -19.12
C GLY A 70 -4.62 4.96 -17.86
N MET A 71 -3.92 4.39 -16.89
CA MET A 71 -3.45 5.13 -15.71
C MET A 71 -2.41 6.19 -16.08
N VAL A 72 -1.47 5.88 -16.98
CA VAL A 72 -0.49 6.86 -17.50
C VAL A 72 -1.19 8.01 -18.22
N ARG A 73 -2.20 7.71 -19.06
CA ARG A 73 -3.02 8.74 -19.72
C ARG A 73 -3.75 9.63 -18.72
N LEU A 74 -4.30 9.05 -17.66
CA LEU A 74 -4.94 9.80 -16.58
C LEU A 74 -3.95 10.66 -15.79
N GLY A 75 -2.70 10.22 -15.64
CA GLY A 75 -1.61 11.03 -15.08
C GLY A 75 -1.25 12.22 -15.99
N ALA A 76 -1.20 11.99 -17.30
CA ALA A 76 -0.97 13.04 -18.28
C ALA A 76 -2.08 14.10 -18.27
N GLU A 77 -3.35 13.72 -18.02
CA GLU A 77 -4.45 14.66 -17.82
C GLU A 77 -4.25 15.58 -16.58
N ARG A 78 -3.40 15.17 -15.62
CA ARG A 78 -3.01 15.99 -14.45
C ARG A 78 -1.78 16.85 -14.71
N GLY A 79 -1.19 16.76 -15.90
CA GLY A 79 0.06 17.45 -16.26
C GLY A 79 1.33 16.70 -15.87
N TRP A 80 1.25 15.42 -15.51
CA TRP A 80 2.44 14.61 -15.27
C TRP A 80 3.03 14.10 -16.58
N ASP A 81 4.35 13.95 -16.64
CA ASP A 81 5.00 13.34 -17.78
C ASP A 81 4.62 11.84 -17.87
N PRO A 82 4.25 11.31 -19.05
CA PRO A 82 3.86 9.93 -19.20
C PRO A 82 4.93 8.91 -18.82
N ALA A 83 6.20 9.18 -19.14
CA ALA A 83 7.31 8.29 -18.81
C ALA A 83 7.61 8.32 -17.32
N ASP A 84 7.59 9.51 -16.72
CA ASP A 84 7.74 9.69 -15.27
C ASP A 84 6.59 9.02 -14.51
N THR A 85 5.36 9.15 -15.01
CA THR A 85 4.17 8.50 -14.46
C THR A 85 4.34 7.00 -14.49
N GLN A 86 4.65 6.41 -15.66
CA GLN A 86 4.83 4.97 -15.78
C GLN A 86 5.90 4.45 -14.80
N ALA A 87 7.07 5.09 -14.77
CA ALA A 87 8.14 4.72 -13.85
C ALA A 87 7.75 4.85 -12.37
N ALA A 88 6.91 5.82 -12.02
CA ALA A 88 6.36 5.95 -10.67
C ALA A 88 5.37 4.83 -10.33
N LEU A 89 4.47 4.47 -11.25
CA LEU A 89 3.51 3.38 -11.06
C LEU A 89 4.25 2.05 -10.86
N ASP A 90 5.20 1.73 -11.74
CA ASP A 90 6.06 0.55 -11.61
C ASP A 90 6.84 0.55 -10.29
N GLY A 91 7.44 1.69 -9.93
CA GLY A 91 8.21 1.82 -8.70
C GLY A 91 7.35 1.62 -7.43
N TRP A 92 6.12 2.14 -7.41
CA TRP A 92 5.20 1.92 -6.29
C TRP A 92 4.74 0.45 -6.21
N VAL A 93 4.49 -0.21 -7.34
CA VAL A 93 4.19 -1.66 -7.39
C VAL A 93 5.34 -2.48 -6.82
N VAL A 94 6.59 -2.17 -7.21
CA VAL A 94 7.78 -2.84 -6.66
C VAL A 94 7.88 -2.63 -5.14
N ARG A 95 7.72 -1.38 -4.65
CA ARG A 95 7.77 -1.08 -3.21
C ARG A 95 6.68 -1.79 -2.41
N MET A 96 5.47 -1.92 -2.97
CA MET A 96 4.40 -2.71 -2.34
C MET A 96 4.72 -4.20 -2.30
N GLY A 97 5.41 -4.73 -3.33
CA GLY A 97 5.89 -6.11 -3.34
C GLY A 97 7.05 -6.37 -2.36
N GLN A 98 7.82 -5.34 -2.01
CA GLN A 98 8.92 -5.43 -1.06
C GLN A 98 8.49 -5.18 0.40
N SER A 99 7.44 -4.38 0.61
CA SER A 99 7.00 -3.97 1.94
C SER A 99 5.49 -4.04 2.10
N MET A 100 5.05 -4.89 3.02
CA MET A 100 3.64 -4.97 3.41
C MET A 100 3.11 -3.65 3.97
N ALA A 101 3.95 -2.85 4.62
CA ALA A 101 3.55 -1.57 5.19
C ALA A 101 3.14 -0.56 4.10
N VAL A 102 3.85 -0.54 2.97
CA VAL A 102 3.50 0.32 1.82
C VAL A 102 2.15 -0.10 1.26
N GLY A 103 1.94 -1.41 1.06
CA GLY A 103 0.66 -1.94 0.59
C GLY A 103 -0.51 -1.71 1.55
N GLN A 104 -0.28 -1.67 2.86
CA GLN A 104 -1.30 -1.33 3.86
C GLN A 104 -1.64 0.17 3.81
N ARG A 105 -0.64 1.05 3.73
CA ARG A 105 -0.86 2.50 3.62
C ARG A 105 -1.60 2.86 2.34
N PHE A 106 -1.25 2.22 1.22
CA PHE A 106 -1.96 2.36 -0.04
C PHE A 106 -3.44 1.97 0.07
N ARG A 107 -3.74 0.79 0.62
CA ARG A 107 -5.14 0.34 0.84
C ARG A 107 -5.94 1.31 1.71
N LYS A 108 -5.33 1.84 2.78
CA LYS A 108 -5.97 2.85 3.63
C LYS A 108 -6.29 4.14 2.85
N LEU A 109 -5.41 4.56 1.94
CA LEU A 109 -5.64 5.73 1.07
C LEU A 109 -6.75 5.49 0.03
N LEU A 110 -6.97 4.23 -0.36
CA LEU A 110 -8.10 3.84 -1.22
C LEU A 110 -9.44 3.78 -0.45
N GLY A 111 -9.41 3.75 0.89
CA GLY A 111 -10.62 3.69 1.74
C GLY A 111 -11.03 2.28 2.17
N TYR A 112 -10.11 1.31 2.13
CA TYR A 112 -10.30 -0.04 2.70
C TYR A 112 -9.96 -0.11 4.18
#